data_AF-A0A1Y3TV00-F1
#
_entry.id   AF-A0A1Y3TV00-F1
#
_cell.length_a   1.000
_cell.length_b   1.000
_cell.length_c   1.000
_cell.angle_alpha   90.00
_cell.angle_beta   90.00
_cell.angle_gamma   90.00
#
_symmetry.space_group_name_H-M   'P 1'
#
loop_
_entity.id
_entity.type
_entity.pdbx_description
1 polymer ?
#
loop_
_entity_poly.entity_id
_entity_poly.type
_entity_poly.pdbx_seq_one_letter_code
_entity_poly.pdbx_strand_id
1 'polypeptide(L)'
;MAGGKLRACLRCGAYYTTTGLAQKYCPDCRLAVRAQQSSAYYQKQKAALAKDITREASLRLLARVADWAGISYGALMAKSPDARAELIRQYQEEKGEIP
;
A
#
# COMPACT_ATOMS: atom_id res chain seq x y z
N MET A 1 12.31 -42.14 -14.98
CA MET A 1 11.85 -41.85 -13.62
C MET A 1 12.46 -40.53 -13.19
N ALA A 2 11.65 -39.51 -12.85
CA ALA A 2 12.18 -38.21 -12.46
C ALA A 2 12.80 -38.32 -11.05
N GLY A 3 14.13 -38.47 -10.98
CA GLY A 3 14.88 -38.50 -9.74
C GLY A 3 14.90 -37.10 -9.10
N GLY A 4 13.97 -36.84 -8.19
CA GLY A 4 13.99 -35.63 -7.39
C GLY A 4 15.25 -35.56 -6.53
N LYS A 5 15.82 -34.36 -6.35
CA LYS A 5 16.94 -34.15 -5.44
C LYS A 5 16.43 -34.01 -4.00
N LEU A 6 17.15 -34.57 -3.04
CA LEU A 6 16.85 -34.34 -1.63
C LEU A 6 17.25 -32.90 -1.25
N ARG A 7 16.32 -32.12 -0.69
CA ARG A 7 16.56 -30.75 -0.22
C ARG A 7 15.88 -30.50 1.12
N ALA A 8 16.44 -29.60 1.93
CA ALA A 8 15.81 -29.14 3.17
C ALA A 8 14.72 -28.09 2.88
N CYS A 9 13.61 -28.16 3.60
CA CYS A 9 12.52 -27.18 3.53
C CYS A 9 12.93 -25.87 4.22
N LEU A 10 12.78 -24.73 3.53
CA LEU A 10 13.12 -23.42 4.11
C LEU A 10 12.20 -22.99 5.26
N ARG A 11 11.04 -23.64 5.45
CA ARG A 11 10.09 -23.34 6.54
C ARG A 11 10.30 -24.22 7.78
N CYS A 12 10.38 -25.53 7.59
CA CYS A 12 10.43 -26.48 8.71
C CYS A 12 11.76 -27.23 8.84
N GLY A 13 12.69 -27.07 7.91
CA GLY A 13 14.00 -27.76 7.92
C GLY A 13 13.97 -29.22 7.46
N ALA A 14 12.81 -29.86 7.37
CA ALA A 14 12.71 -31.27 6.98
C ALA A 14 13.27 -31.52 5.57
N TYR A 15 14.01 -32.62 5.40
CA TYR A 15 14.48 -33.09 4.10
C TYR A 15 13.33 -33.74 3.32
N TYR A 16 13.20 -33.40 2.05
CA TYR A 16 12.20 -33.97 1.15
C TYR A 16 12.74 -34.10 -0.26
N THR A 17 12.19 -35.05 -1.01
CA THR A 17 12.51 -35.24 -2.43
C THR A 17 11.76 -34.21 -3.26
N THR A 18 12.48 -33.34 -3.97
CA THR A 18 11.85 -32.29 -4.78
C THR A 18 11.22 -32.85 -6.04
N THR A 19 10.00 -32.43 -6.37
CA THR A 19 9.37 -32.77 -7.66
C THR A 19 9.61 -31.71 -8.74
N GLY A 20 10.03 -30.50 -8.35
CA GLY A 20 10.40 -29.41 -9.27
C GLY A 20 11.75 -28.76 -8.94
N LEU A 21 12.41 -28.22 -9.97
CA LEU A 21 13.76 -27.64 -9.88
C LEU A 21 13.86 -26.45 -8.89
N ALA A 22 12.81 -25.63 -8.82
CA ALA A 22 12.76 -24.43 -7.98
C ALA A 22 11.97 -24.61 -6.67
N GLN A 23 11.66 -25.85 -6.28
CA GLN A 23 10.87 -26.10 -5.07
C GLN A 23 11.66 -25.70 -3.81
N LYS A 24 11.08 -24.79 -3.02
CA LYS A 24 11.67 -24.23 -1.79
C LYS A 24 11.10 -24.84 -0.50
N TYR A 25 9.88 -25.37 -0.57
CA TYR A 25 9.11 -25.87 0.58
C TYR A 25 8.64 -27.30 0.34
N CYS A 26 8.61 -28.10 1.41
CA CYS A 26 8.01 -29.43 1.37
C CYS A 26 6.50 -29.37 1.04
N PRO A 27 5.89 -30.48 0.59
CA PRO A 27 4.46 -30.52 0.26
C PRO A 27 3.55 -30.01 1.38
N ASP A 28 3.85 -30.34 2.63
CA ASP A 28 3.06 -29.93 3.81
C ASP A 28 3.16 -28.42 4.06
N CYS A 29 4.36 -27.85 3.94
CA CYS A 29 4.60 -26.44 4.19
C CYS A 29 4.16 -25.54 3.04
N ARG A 30 4.09 -26.07 1.82
CA ARG A 30 3.83 -25.28 0.60
C ARG A 30 2.49 -24.56 0.66
N LEU A 31 1.44 -25.23 1.12
CA LEU A 31 0.10 -24.64 1.20
C LEU A 31 0.05 -23.49 2.22
N ALA A 32 0.63 -23.70 3.40
CA ALA A 32 0.71 -22.65 4.43
C ALA A 32 1.50 -21.42 3.95
N VAL A 33 2.65 -21.63 3.30
CA VAL A 33 3.45 -20.51 2.77
C VAL A 33 2.68 -19.78 1.66
N ARG A 34 2.01 -20.51 0.77
CA ARG A 34 1.19 -19.89 -0.29
C ARG A 34 0.06 -19.05 0.28
N ALA A 35 -0.62 -19.54 1.31
CA ALA A 35 -1.67 -18.78 1.99
C ALA A 35 -1.11 -17.49 2.60
N GLN A 36 0.00 -17.56 3.33
CA GLN A 36 0.67 -16.39 3.92
C GLN A 36 1.10 -15.36 2.86
N GLN A 37 1.72 -15.82 1.77
CA GLN A 37 2.13 -14.96 0.66
C GLN A 37 0.94 -14.29 -0.02
N SER A 38 -0.15 -15.04 -0.23
CA SER A 38 -1.40 -14.52 -0.78
C SER A 38 -1.99 -13.43 0.12
N SER A 39 -2.12 -13.69 1.42
CA SER A 39 -2.60 -12.70 2.38
C SER A 39 -1.73 -11.44 2.39
N ALA A 40 -0.41 -11.59 2.43
CA ALA A 40 0.51 -10.45 2.39
C ALA A 40 0.38 -9.63 1.09
N TYR A 41 0.17 -10.30 -0.04
CA TYR A 41 -0.06 -9.65 -1.33
C TYR A 41 -1.36 -8.83 -1.32
N TYR A 42 -2.48 -9.42 -0.88
CA TYR A 42 -3.76 -8.72 -0.78
C TYR A 42 -3.71 -7.53 0.18
N GLN A 43 -3.03 -7.67 1.33
CA GLN A 43 -2.85 -6.57 2.28
C GLN A 43 -2.07 -5.41 1.67
N LYS A 44 -0.98 -5.69 0.93
CA LYS A 44 -0.22 -4.66 0.19
C LYS A 44 -1.07 -3.98 -0.86
N GLN A 45 -1.86 -4.74 -1.64
CA GLN A 45 -2.76 -4.18 -2.64
C GLN A 45 -3.81 -3.27 -2.00
N LYS A 46 -4.45 -3.71 -0.91
CA LYS A 46 -5.44 -2.92 -0.18
C LYS A 46 -4.83 -1.63 0.37
N ALA A 47 -3.62 -1.70 0.95
CA ALA A 47 -2.91 -0.53 1.45
C ALA A 47 -2.53 0.45 0.33
N ALA A 48 -2.10 -0.05 -0.83
CA ALA A 48 -1.82 0.78 -2.00
C ALA A 48 -3.08 1.50 -2.50
N LEU A 49 -4.18 0.77 -2.65
CA LEU A 49 -5.47 1.35 -3.05
C LEU A 49 -5.95 2.41 -2.04
N ALA A 50 -5.86 2.12 -0.73
CA ALA A 50 -6.21 3.09 0.30
C ALA A 50 -5.35 4.36 0.20
N LYS A 51 -4.04 4.21 -0.04
CA LYS A 51 -3.14 5.35 -0.24
C LYS A 51 -3.51 6.18 -1.47
N ASP A 52 -3.90 5.54 -2.57
CA ASP A 52 -4.35 6.22 -3.78
C ASP A 52 -5.67 6.97 -3.54
N ILE A 53 -6.62 6.36 -2.82
CA ILE A 53 -7.86 7.01 -2.40
C ILE A 53 -7.55 8.24 -1.52
N THR A 54 -6.67 8.11 -0.53
CA THR A 54 -6.27 9.24 0.34
C THR A 54 -5.57 10.33 -0.46
N ARG A 55 -4.71 9.98 -1.42
CA ARG A 55 -4.03 10.93 -2.31
C ARG A 55 -5.03 11.71 -3.15
N GLU A 56 -5.96 11.01 -3.79
CA GLU A 56 -7.02 11.61 -4.61
C GLU A 56 -7.91 12.53 -3.77
N ALA A 57 -8.35 12.08 -2.59
CA ALA A 57 -9.11 12.91 -1.65
C ALA A 57 -8.33 14.17 -1.25
N SER A 58 -7.03 14.03 -0.98
CA SER A 58 -6.16 15.16 -0.67
C SER A 58 -6.06 16.15 -1.84
N LEU A 59 -5.92 15.66 -3.08
CA LEU A 59 -5.87 16.51 -4.27
C LEU A 59 -7.18 17.28 -4.46
N ARG A 60 -8.33 16.63 -4.26
CA ARG A 60 -9.64 17.29 -4.34
C ARG A 60 -9.80 18.35 -3.25
N LEU A 61 -9.37 18.07 -2.02
CA LEU A 61 -9.36 19.05 -0.95
C LEU A 61 -8.51 20.27 -1.33
N LEU A 62 -7.29 20.04 -1.80
CA LEU A 62 -6.37 21.11 -2.21
C LEU A 62 -6.93 21.95 -3.36
N ALA A 63 -7.58 21.33 -4.35
CA ALA A 63 -8.23 22.04 -5.43
C ALA A 63 -9.34 22.96 -4.90
N ARG A 64 -10.23 22.44 -4.04
CA ARG A 64 -11.29 23.23 -3.40
C ARG A 64 -10.75 24.40 -2.57
N VAL A 65 -9.68 24.16 -1.83
CA VAL A 65 -9.00 25.19 -1.02
C VAL A 65 -8.41 26.28 -1.93
N ALA A 66 -7.80 25.91 -3.05
CA ALA A 66 -7.26 26.86 -4.02
C ALA A 66 -8.39 27.75 -4.60
N ASP A 67 -9.48 27.11 -5.03
CA ASP A 67 -10.66 27.80 -5.58
C ASP A 67 -11.29 28.75 -4.55
N TRP A 68 -11.47 28.29 -3.30
CA TRP A 68 -11.99 29.13 -2.20
C TRP A 68 -11.08 30.33 -1.90
N ALA A 69 -9.77 30.12 -1.88
CA ALA A 69 -8.79 31.18 -1.65
C ALA A 69 -8.59 32.10 -2.87
N GLY A 70 -9.29 31.86 -3.99
CA GLY A 70 -9.18 32.67 -5.21
C GLY A 70 -7.80 32.59 -5.88
N ILE A 71 -7.05 31.51 -5.65
CA ILE A 71 -5.70 31.31 -6.20
C ILE A 71 -5.66 30.05 -7.05
N SER A 72 -4.74 29.99 -8.01
CA SER A 72 -4.53 28.75 -8.77
C SER A 72 -3.94 27.64 -7.89
N TYR A 73 -4.22 26.38 -8.23
CA TYR A 73 -3.59 25.24 -7.55
C TYR A 73 -2.05 25.32 -7.54
N GLY A 74 -1.45 25.77 -8.65
CA GLY A 74 -0.01 25.99 -8.74
C GLY A 74 0.50 27.04 -7.74
N ALA A 75 -0.24 28.15 -7.56
CA ALA A 75 0.09 29.18 -6.58
C ALA A 75 -0.07 28.67 -5.13
N LEU A 76 -1.07 27.83 -4.86
CA LEU A 76 -1.21 27.16 -3.56
C LEU A 76 -0.02 26.22 -3.28
N MET A 77 0.45 25.48 -4.29
CA MET A 77 1.58 24.55 -4.16
C MET A 77 2.93 25.26 -4.01
N ALA A 78 3.07 26.48 -4.52
CA ALA A 78 4.26 27.31 -4.36
C ALA A 78 4.40 27.93 -2.95
N LYS A 79 3.32 27.93 -2.14
CA LYS A 79 3.38 28.36 -0.73
C LYS A 79 4.16 27.35 0.12
N SER A 80 4.69 27.83 1.26
CA SER A 80 5.30 26.94 2.24
C SER A 80 4.28 25.90 2.75
N PRO A 81 4.74 24.72 3.22
CA PRO A 81 3.85 23.70 3.79
C PRO A 81 2.95 24.25 4.90
N ASP A 82 3.49 25.11 5.77
CA ASP A 82 2.76 25.71 6.89
C ASP A 82 1.69 26.69 6.39
N ALA A 83 2.01 27.54 5.41
CA ALA A 83 1.05 28.48 4.83
C ALA A 83 -0.09 27.76 4.09
N ARG A 84 0.19 26.61 3.47
CA ARG A 84 -0.85 25.77 2.87
C ARG A 84 -1.70 25.08 3.93
N ALA A 85 -1.09 24.57 5.01
CA ALA A 85 -1.83 23.94 6.11
C ALA A 85 -2.78 24.92 6.80
N GLU A 86 -2.35 26.17 6.98
CA GLU A 86 -3.18 27.25 7.52
C GLU A 86 -4.41 27.52 6.63
N LEU A 87 -4.23 27.61 5.31
CA LEU A 87 -5.36 27.78 4.38
C LEU A 87 -6.33 26.60 4.39
N ILE A 88 -5.83 25.37 4.53
CA ILE A 88 -6.68 24.18 4.67
C ILE A 88 -7.51 24.28 5.96
N ARG A 89 -6.88 24.69 7.07
CA ARG A 89 -7.57 24.84 8.37
C ARG A 89 -8.68 25.90 8.28
N GLN A 90 -8.38 27.06 7.72
CA GLN A 90 -9.36 28.15 7.55
C GLN A 90 -10.53 27.72 6.66
N TYR A 91 -10.26 27.00 5.56
CA TYR A 91 -11.30 26.44 4.70
C TYR A 91 -12.23 25.47 5.45
N GLN A 92 -11.65 24.57 6.27
CA GLN A 92 -12.41 23.61 7.06
C GLN A 92 -13.25 24.29 8.15
N GLU A 93 -12.70 25.29 8.83
CA GLU A 93 -13.40 26.11 9.83
C GLU A 93 -14.58 26.88 9.22
N GLU A 94 -14.41 27.50 8.05
CA GLU A 94 -15.47 28.27 7.37
C GLU A 94 -16.58 27.38 6.81
N LYS A 95 -16.23 26.20 6.26
CA LYS A 95 -17.21 25.25 5.71
C LYS A 95 -17.92 24.43 6.78
N GLY A 96 -17.57 24.59 8.05
CA GLY A 96 -18.13 23.80 9.14
C GLY A 96 -17.78 22.32 9.05
N GLU A 97 -16.76 21.95 8.27
CA GLU A 97 -16.19 20.61 8.18
C GLU A 97 -15.02 20.50 9.18
N ILE A 98 -15.30 20.76 10.46
CA ILE A 98 -14.43 20.31 11.55
C ILE A 98 -15.05 18.99 12.05
N PRO A 99 -14.30 17.88 12.13
CA PRO A 99 -14.76 16.70 12.86
C PRO A 99 -14.95 16.97 14.35
#